data_AF-A0A7J7W7P5-F1
#
_entry.id   AF-A0A7J7W7P5-F1
#
_cell.length_a   1.000
_cell.length_b   1.000
_cell.length_c   1.000
_cell.angle_alpha   90.00
_cell.angle_beta   90.00
_cell.angle_gamma   90.00
#
_symmetry.space_group_name_H-M   'P 1'
#
loop_
_entity.id
_entity.type
_entity.pdbx_description
1 polymer ?
#
loop_
_entity_poly.entity_id
_entity_poly.type
_entity_poly.pdbx_seq_one_letter_code
_entity_poly.pdbx_strand_id
1 'polypeptide(L)'
;MDRVADSLTTLQSQLNSLAAVALQNRQALDLLAAEKGGTCLFLGEECCYFVNQSGIVTAKVRELRDCIQKCRDDLNGSWGLNPSLWPSWLLPLADSLLTILLLATIGPCIVNAVIRFIDTSVTHQATAQILALRGYHPLSQYDDL
;
A
#
# COMPACT_ATOMS: atom_id res chain seq x y z
N MET A 1 -2.86 -0.93 15.14
CA MET A 1 -3.73 -1.00 16.33
C MET A 1 -4.71 -2.15 16.27
N ASP A 2 -5.18 -2.59 15.09
CA ASP A 2 -6.04 -3.78 14.94
C ASP A 2 -5.45 -5.04 15.59
N ARG A 3 -4.16 -5.32 15.36
CA ARG A 3 -3.45 -6.45 16.00
C ARG A 3 -3.53 -6.41 17.53
N VAL A 4 -3.50 -5.22 18.13
CA VAL A 4 -3.60 -5.06 19.60
C VAL A 4 -5.01 -5.40 20.07
N ALA A 5 -6.04 -4.95 19.35
CA ALA A 5 -7.44 -5.30 19.63
C ALA A 5 -7.69 -6.82 19.50
N ASP A 6 -7.12 -7.45 18.47
CA ASP A 6 -7.21 -8.91 18.27
C ASP A 6 -6.48 -9.69 19.37
N SER A 7 -5.27 -9.25 19.76
CA SER A 7 -4.53 -9.84 20.87
C SER A 7 -5.28 -9.73 22.20
N LEU A 8 -5.88 -8.57 22.51
CA LEU A 8 -6.71 -8.40 23.71
C LEU A 8 -7.93 -9.32 23.71
N THR A 9 -8.59 -9.45 22.56
CA THR A 9 -9.74 -10.35 22.40
C THR A 9 -9.34 -11.81 22.64
N THR A 10 -8.20 -12.22 22.07
CA THR A 10 -7.65 -13.57 22.22
C THR A 10 -7.27 -13.86 23.67
N LEU A 11 -6.57 -12.92 24.32
CA LEU A 11 -6.18 -13.05 25.72
C LEU A 11 -7.41 -13.19 26.63
N GLN A 12 -8.45 -12.38 26.42
CA GLN A 12 -9.68 -12.50 27.18
C GLN A 12 -10.35 -13.86 27.00
N SER A 13 -10.34 -14.41 25.77
CA SER A 13 -10.86 -15.75 25.50
C SER A 13 -10.06 -16.83 26.22
N GLN A 14 -8.74 -16.73 26.22
CA GLN A 14 -7.86 -17.67 26.93
C GLN A 14 -8.08 -17.61 28.45
N LEU A 15 -8.18 -16.40 29.01
CA LEU A 15 -8.48 -16.19 30.43
C LEU A 15 -9.85 -16.77 30.80
N ASN A 16 -10.88 -16.58 29.98
CA ASN A 16 -12.20 -17.16 30.20
C ASN A 16 -12.15 -18.69 30.20
N SER A 17 -11.41 -19.29 29.25
CA SER A 17 -11.21 -20.74 29.19
C SER A 17 -10.48 -21.27 30.43
N LEU A 18 -9.41 -20.60 30.85
CA LEU A 18 -8.65 -20.98 32.03
C LEU A 18 -9.48 -20.83 33.31
N ALA A 19 -10.23 -19.74 33.43
CA ALA A 19 -11.12 -19.49 34.56
C ALA A 19 -12.21 -20.56 34.67
N ALA A 20 -12.76 -21.03 33.54
CA ALA A 20 -13.75 -22.12 33.54
C ALA A 20 -13.17 -23.41 34.12
N VAL A 21 -11.95 -23.80 33.70
CA VAL A 21 -11.26 -24.98 34.23
C VAL A 21 -10.89 -24.79 35.70
N ALA A 22 -10.41 -23.61 36.09
CA ALA A 22 -10.04 -23.32 37.48
C ALA A 22 -11.26 -23.36 38.42
N LEU A 23 -12.40 -22.81 37.98
CA LEU A 23 -13.66 -22.88 38.73
C LEU A 23 -14.18 -24.31 38.85
N GLN A 24 -14.07 -25.10 37.77
CA GLN A 24 -14.42 -26.53 37.82
C GLN A 24 -13.52 -27.30 38.79
N ASN A 25 -12.21 -27.04 38.79
CA ASN A 25 -11.28 -27.63 39.74
C ASN A 25 -11.63 -27.24 41.19
N ARG A 26 -12.00 -25.98 41.43
CA ARG A 26 -12.45 -25.52 42.75
C ARG A 26 -13.71 -26.27 43.19
N GLN A 27 -14.71 -26.41 42.32
CA GLN A 27 -15.93 -27.17 42.62
C GLN A 27 -15.62 -28.64 42.95
N ALA A 28 -14.73 -29.28 42.19
CA ALA A 28 -14.31 -30.65 42.47
C ALA A 28 -13.60 -30.78 43.83
N LEU A 29 -12.70 -29.85 44.15
CA LEU A 29 -12.02 -29.80 45.45
C LEU A 29 -12.99 -29.51 46.60
N ASP A 30 -13.98 -28.65 46.40
CA ASP A 30 -15.01 -28.35 47.39
C ASP A 30 -15.88 -29.58 47.69
N LEU A 31 -16.16 -30.42 46.69
CA LEU A 31 -16.83 -31.70 46.89
C LEU A 31 -15.97 -32.69 47.69
N LEU A 32 -14.66 -32.78 47.39
CA LEU A 32 -13.73 -33.64 48.14
C LEU A 32 -13.56 -33.16 49.60
N ALA A 33 -13.63 -31.86 49.82
CA ALA A 33 -13.51 -31.22 51.13
C ALA A 33 -14.87 -30.93 51.79
N ALA A 34 -15.97 -31.50 51.29
CA ALA A 34 -17.32 -31.15 51.73
C ALA A 34 -17.53 -31.37 53.24
N GLU A 35 -16.99 -32.46 53.81
CA GLU A 35 -17.05 -32.74 55.26
C GLU A 35 -16.35 -31.69 56.12
N LYS A 36 -15.41 -30.95 55.52
CA LYS A 36 -14.63 -29.88 56.17
C LYS A 36 -15.14 -28.48 55.82
N GLY A 37 -16.29 -28.39 55.15
CA GLY A 37 -16.91 -27.12 54.75
C GLY A 37 -16.38 -26.55 53.43
N GLY A 38 -15.78 -27.38 52.57
CA GLY A 38 -15.19 -26.98 51.29
C GLY A 38 -13.70 -26.63 51.40
N THR A 39 -13.09 -26.30 50.27
CA THR A 39 -11.62 -26.18 50.14
C THR A 39 -11.05 -25.05 51.00
N CYS A 40 -11.74 -23.90 51.08
CA CYS A 40 -11.25 -22.74 51.82
C CYS A 40 -11.22 -23.01 53.34
N LEU A 41 -12.28 -23.59 53.89
CA LEU A 41 -12.32 -23.99 55.31
C LEU A 41 -11.37 -25.15 55.61
N PHE A 42 -11.24 -26.10 54.67
CA PHE A 42 -10.28 -27.20 54.80
C PHE A 42 -8.83 -26.72 54.90
N LEU A 43 -8.46 -25.70 54.12
CA LEU A 43 -7.14 -25.09 54.17
C LEU A 43 -6.96 -24.12 55.35
N GLY A 44 -8.05 -23.63 55.95
CA GLY A 44 -8.01 -22.60 57.00
C GLY A 44 -7.60 -21.22 56.47
N GLU A 45 -7.84 -20.94 55.19
CA GLU A 45 -7.46 -19.70 54.51
C GLU A 45 -8.69 -18.87 54.09
N GLU A 46 -8.47 -17.58 53.81
CA GLU A 46 -9.49 -16.73 53.19
C GLU A 46 -9.80 -17.22 51.77
N CYS A 47 -11.08 -17.18 51.39
CA CYS A 47 -11.51 -17.74 50.12
C CYS A 47 -11.31 -16.76 48.94
N CYS A 48 -10.55 -17.19 47.94
CA CYS A 48 -10.31 -16.43 46.71
C CYS A 48 -11.38 -16.71 45.64
N TYR A 49 -11.95 -15.66 45.07
CA TYR A 49 -12.95 -15.75 44.00
C TYR A 49 -12.48 -15.12 42.69
N PHE A 50 -12.82 -15.77 41.58
CA PHE A 50 -12.58 -15.20 40.25
C PHE A 50 -13.62 -14.12 39.94
N VAL A 51 -13.15 -12.91 39.61
CA VAL A 51 -14.00 -11.79 39.17
C VAL A 51 -13.95 -11.66 37.66
N ASN A 52 -15.07 -11.89 36.99
CA ASN A 52 -15.15 -11.81 35.54
C ASN A 52 -15.25 -10.35 35.06
N GLN A 53 -14.17 -9.83 34.46
CA GLN A 53 -14.12 -8.48 33.87
C GLN A 53 -14.19 -8.48 32.34
N SER A 54 -14.60 -9.59 31.72
CA SER A 54 -14.65 -9.72 30.25
C SER A 54 -15.49 -8.64 29.59
N GLY A 55 -16.60 -8.22 30.20
CA GLY A 55 -17.45 -7.13 29.68
C GLY A 55 -16.71 -5.80 29.55
N ILE A 56 -15.84 -5.46 30.52
CA ILE A 56 -15.03 -4.24 30.50
C ILE A 56 -14.01 -4.32 29.38
N VAL A 57 -13.32 -5.47 29.25
CA VAL A 57 -12.31 -5.67 28.20
C VAL A 57 -12.95 -5.62 26.81
N THR A 58 -14.09 -6.27 26.60
CA THR A 58 -14.83 -6.21 25.33
C THR A 58 -15.29 -4.79 24.99
N ALA A 59 -15.74 -4.01 25.98
CA ALA A 59 -16.09 -2.61 25.77
C ALA A 59 -14.88 -1.78 25.32
N LYS A 60 -13.73 -1.93 25.98
CA LYS A 60 -12.49 -1.22 25.62
C LYS A 60 -11.94 -1.62 24.26
N VAL A 61 -12.03 -2.90 23.90
CA VAL A 61 -11.67 -3.38 22.56
C VAL A 61 -12.59 -2.77 21.50
N ARG A 62 -13.90 -2.67 21.77
CA ARG A 62 -14.85 -2.02 20.86
C ARG A 62 -14.51 -0.54 20.66
N GLU A 63 -14.32 0.21 21.76
CA GLU A 63 -13.89 1.62 21.70
C GLU A 63 -12.60 1.78 20.86
N LEU A 64 -11.64 0.88 21.03
CA LEU A 64 -10.39 0.89 20.25
C LEU A 64 -10.66 0.65 18.76
N ARG A 65 -11.49 -0.33 18.40
CA ARG A 65 -11.84 -0.61 17.00
C ARG A 65 -12.60 0.56 16.36
N ASP A 66 -13.53 1.17 17.09
CA ASP A 66 -14.29 2.33 16.62
C ASP A 66 -13.35 3.53 16.35
N CYS A 67 -12.36 3.75 17.23
CA CYS A 67 -11.34 4.78 17.03
C CYS A 67 -10.46 4.50 15.80
N ILE A 68 -10.04 3.24 15.59
CA ILE A 68 -9.27 2.84 14.40
C ILE A 68 -10.08 3.09 13.12
N GLN A 69 -11.35 2.71 13.12
CA GLN A 69 -12.23 2.88 11.97
C GLN A 69 -12.45 4.37 11.67
N LYS A 70 -12.73 5.17 12.69
CA LYS A 70 -12.86 6.63 12.53
C LYS A 70 -11.60 7.27 11.95
N CYS A 71 -10.42 6.89 12.45
CA CYS A 71 -9.15 7.38 11.91
C CYS A 71 -8.96 6.98 10.43
N ARG A 72 -9.34 5.76 10.05
CA ARG A 72 -9.31 5.29 8.66
C ARG A 72 -10.26 6.09 7.77
N ASP A 73 -11.46 6.37 8.26
CA ASP A 73 -12.47 7.13 7.52
C ASP A 73 -12.05 8.59 7.35
N ASP A 74 -11.46 9.21 8.37
CA ASP A 74 -10.91 10.57 8.29
C ASP A 74 -9.75 10.65 7.28
N LEU A 75 -8.86 9.66 7.26
CA LEU A 75 -7.76 9.58 6.28
C LEU A 75 -8.28 9.39 4.84
N ASN A 76 -9.25 8.51 4.64
CA ASN A 76 -9.87 8.28 3.34
C ASN A 76 -10.68 9.49 2.86
N GLY A 77 -11.39 10.17 3.76
CA GLY A 77 -12.23 11.32 3.46
C GLY A 77 -11.44 12.61 3.19
N SER A 78 -10.25 12.76 3.80
CA SER A 78 -9.44 13.98 3.66
C SER A 78 -8.41 13.90 2.54
N TRP A 79 -7.79 12.75 2.30
CA TRP A 79 -6.64 12.61 1.36
C TRP A 79 -6.95 11.69 0.18
N GLY A 80 -8.11 11.03 0.18
CA GLY A 80 -8.67 10.44 -1.02
C GLY A 80 -8.91 11.56 -2.01
N LEU A 81 -8.21 11.53 -3.14
CA LEU A 81 -8.44 12.37 -4.30
C LEU A 81 -9.89 12.18 -4.74
N ASN A 82 -10.82 12.88 -4.08
CA ASN A 82 -12.21 12.93 -4.49
C ASN A 82 -12.18 13.65 -5.85
N PRO A 83 -12.50 12.98 -6.97
CA PRO A 83 -12.52 13.63 -8.28
C PRO A 83 -13.54 14.79 -8.31
N SER A 84 -14.50 14.76 -7.38
CA SER A 84 -15.52 15.78 -7.15
C SER A 84 -15.04 17.03 -6.39
N LEU A 85 -13.89 16.97 -5.72
CA LEU A 85 -13.28 18.12 -5.03
C LEU A 85 -12.34 18.91 -5.94
N TRP A 86 -11.97 18.37 -7.10
CA TRP A 86 -11.14 19.07 -8.06
C TRP A 86 -12.00 20.09 -8.79
N PRO A 87 -11.66 21.37 -8.70
CA PRO A 87 -12.49 22.37 -9.34
C PRO A 87 -12.36 22.23 -10.87
N SER A 88 -13.49 22.27 -11.57
CA SER A 88 -13.61 21.90 -12.99
C SER A 88 -12.72 22.70 -13.96
N TRP A 89 -12.13 23.81 -13.50
CA TRP A 89 -11.17 24.62 -14.26
C TRP A 89 -9.76 24.00 -14.36
N LEU A 90 -9.45 22.93 -13.61
CA LEU A 90 -8.19 22.20 -13.74
C LEU A 90 -8.16 21.27 -14.96
N LEU A 91 -9.33 20.80 -15.42
CA LEU A 91 -9.46 19.97 -16.62
C LEU A 91 -8.91 20.66 -17.88
N PRO A 92 -9.29 21.91 -18.22
CA PRO A 92 -8.74 22.59 -19.40
C PRO A 92 -7.25 22.93 -19.26
N LEU A 93 -6.74 23.14 -18.04
CA LEU A 93 -5.32 23.39 -17.82
C LEU A 93 -4.47 22.12 -18.02
N ALA A 94 -4.96 20.97 -17.55
CA ALA A 94 -4.30 19.68 -17.77
C ALA A 94 -4.27 19.31 -19.26
N ASP A 95 -5.36 19.57 -19.99
CA ASP A 95 -5.45 19.34 -21.42
C ASP A 95 -4.49 20.24 -22.21
N SER A 96 -4.44 21.54 -21.86
CA SER A 96 -3.47 22.46 -22.46
C SER A 96 -2.02 22.09 -22.13
N LEU A 97 -1.73 21.60 -20.93
CA LEU A 97 -0.38 21.18 -20.56
C LEU A 97 0.06 19.92 -21.32
N LEU A 98 -0.87 18.97 -21.50
CA LEU A 98 -0.65 17.73 -22.24
C LEU A 98 -0.39 18.01 -23.73
N THR A 99 -1.19 18.89 -24.34
CA THR A 99 -1.00 19.29 -25.75
C THR A 99 0.33 20.02 -25.97
N ILE A 100 0.73 20.92 -25.08
CA ILE A 100 2.04 21.59 -25.15
C ILE A 100 3.18 20.58 -25.00
N LEU A 101 3.08 19.61 -24.08
CA LEU A 101 4.11 18.59 -23.87
C LEU A 101 4.26 17.66 -25.09
N LEU A 102 3.14 17.27 -25.71
CA LEU A 102 3.14 16.51 -26.96
C LEU A 102 3.78 17.32 -28.09
N LEU A 103 3.43 18.60 -28.23
CA LEU A 103 4.00 19.46 -29.27
C LEU A 103 5.51 19.70 -29.06
N ALA A 104 5.94 19.90 -27.81
CA ALA A 104 7.34 20.14 -27.46
C ALA A 104 8.24 18.91 -27.66
N THR A 105 7.68 17.69 -27.63
CA THR A 105 8.44 16.45 -27.86
C THR A 105 8.39 16.02 -29.32
N ILE A 106 7.24 16.13 -29.98
CA ILE A 106 7.04 15.75 -31.38
C ILE A 106 7.66 16.79 -32.32
N GLY A 107 7.55 18.07 -32.00
CA GLY A 107 8.07 19.18 -32.83
C GLY A 107 9.56 19.05 -33.17
N PRO A 108 10.46 18.91 -32.18
CA PRO A 108 11.88 18.73 -32.44
C PRO A 108 12.19 17.44 -33.21
N CYS A 109 11.42 16.37 -32.98
CA CYS A 109 11.58 15.11 -33.72
C CYS A 109 11.25 15.29 -35.22
N ILE A 110 10.15 15.95 -35.54
CA ILE A 110 9.74 16.22 -36.92
C ILE A 110 10.73 17.16 -37.61
N VAL A 111 11.11 18.27 -36.96
CA VAL A 111 12.06 19.23 -37.53
C VAL A 111 13.41 18.56 -37.80
N ASN A 112 13.92 17.74 -36.88
CA ASN A 112 15.17 16.99 -37.08
C ASN A 112 15.06 15.96 -38.22
N ALA A 113 13.91 15.28 -38.36
CA ALA A 113 13.67 14.35 -39.47
C ALA A 113 13.64 15.07 -40.83
N VAL A 114 13.01 16.25 -40.90
CA VAL A 114 12.96 17.08 -42.11
C VAL A 114 14.34 17.63 -42.46
N ILE A 115 15.10 18.14 -41.49
CA ILE A 115 16.48 18.60 -41.73
C ILE A 115 17.34 17.47 -42.28
N ARG A 116 17.26 16.26 -41.70
CA ARG A 116 17.97 15.08 -42.21
C ARG A 116 17.54 14.70 -43.63
N PHE A 117 16.25 14.81 -43.95
CA PHE A 117 15.75 14.52 -45.29
C PHE A 117 16.24 15.53 -46.33
N ILE A 118 16.24 16.82 -45.99
CA ILE A 118 16.77 17.88 -46.86
C ILE A 118 18.26 17.71 -47.05
N ASP A 119 19.01 17.45 -45.97
CA ASP A 119 20.45 17.21 -46.03
C ASP A 119 20.78 15.99 -46.88
N THR A 120 20.02 14.89 -46.75
CA THR A 120 20.22 13.68 -47.58
C THR A 120 19.92 13.96 -49.06
N SER A 121 18.85 14.72 -49.34
CA SER A 121 18.43 15.04 -50.70
C SER A 121 19.41 16.00 -51.40
N VAL A 122 19.86 17.04 -50.68
CA VAL A 122 20.83 18.02 -51.19
C VAL A 122 22.23 17.39 -51.30
N THR A 123 22.65 16.57 -50.33
CA THR A 123 23.94 15.89 -50.36
C THR A 123 24.02 14.91 -51.53
N HIS A 124 22.95 14.16 -51.84
CA HIS A 124 22.95 13.27 -53.01
C HIS A 124 23.10 14.02 -54.35
N GLN A 125 22.46 15.18 -54.48
CA GLN A 125 22.46 15.94 -55.74
C GLN A 125 23.74 16.79 -55.89
N ALA A 126 24.24 17.38 -54.80
CA ALA A 126 25.44 18.19 -54.79
C ALA A 126 26.73 17.35 -54.87
N THR A 127 26.82 16.22 -54.16
CA THR A 127 28.03 15.36 -54.21
C THR A 127 28.22 14.74 -55.59
N ALA A 128 27.16 14.30 -56.26
CA ALA A 128 27.24 13.74 -57.62
C ALA A 128 27.71 14.77 -58.65
N GLN A 129 27.20 16.02 -58.59
CA GLN A 129 27.63 17.07 -59.50
C GLN A 129 29.03 17.62 -59.18
N ILE A 130 29.41 17.70 -57.90
CA ILE A 130 30.76 18.11 -57.48
C ILE A 130 31.79 17.03 -57.84
N LEU A 131 31.48 15.74 -57.70
CA LEU A 131 32.35 14.63 -58.17
C LEU A 131 32.51 14.66 -59.70
N ALA A 132 31.45 14.98 -60.44
CA ALA A 132 31.48 15.09 -61.89
C ALA A 132 32.30 16.31 -62.37
N LEU A 133 32.19 17.46 -61.72
CA LEU A 133 32.98 18.66 -62.02
C LEU A 133 34.46 18.50 -61.64
N ARG A 134 34.77 17.71 -60.60
CA ARG A 134 36.15 17.41 -60.20
C ARG A 134 36.80 16.30 -61.03
N GLY A 135 36.12 15.73 -62.02
CA GLY A 135 36.70 14.70 -62.90
C GLY A 135 37.09 13.44 -62.12
N TYR A 136 36.18 12.92 -61.29
CA TYR A 136 36.44 11.69 -60.55
C TYR A 136 36.53 10.48 -61.51
N HIS A 137 37.74 9.97 -61.73
CA HIS A 137 37.97 8.69 -62.39
C HIS A 137 37.78 7.58 -61.37
N PRO A 138 36.84 6.63 -61.55
CA PRO A 138 36.78 5.48 -60.68
C PRO A 138 38.03 4.63 -60.95
N LEU A 139 38.85 4.41 -59.92
CA LEU A 139 39.81 3.32 -59.95
C LEU A 139 39.02 2.04 -59.77
N SER A 140 38.64 1.44 -60.89
CA SER A 140 38.27 0.03 -60.92
C SER A 140 39.55 -0.78 -60.94
N GLN A 141 39.55 -1.85 -60.14
CA GLN A 141 40.31 -3.10 -60.34
C GLN A 141 41.63 -3.25 -59.54
N TYR A 142 41.52 -4.11 -58.50
CA TYR A 142 42.14 -5.45 -58.43
C TYR A 142 43.22 -5.74 -57.37
N ASP A 143 42.96 -6.85 -56.67
CA ASP A 143 43.81 -7.89 -56.11
C ASP A 143 44.71 -7.70 -54.86
N ASP A 144 44.44 -8.63 -53.94
CA ASP A 144 45.35 -9.48 -53.17
C ASP A 144 46.20 -8.86 -52.05
N LEU A 145 45.69 -8.96 -50.81
CA LEU A 145 46.00 -10.09 -49.93
C LEU A 145 44.91 -10.30 -48.87
#